data_AF-A0A441UEQ7-F1
#
_entry.id   AF-A0A441UEQ7-F1
#
_cell.length_a   1.000
_cell.length_b   1.000
_cell.length_c   1.000
_cell.angle_alpha   90.00
_cell.angle_beta   90.00
_cell.angle_gamma   90.00
#
_symmetry.space_group_name_H-M   'P 1'
#
loop_
_entity.id
_entity.type
_entity.pdbx_description
1 polymer ?
#
loop_
_entity_poly.entity_id
_entity_poly.type
_entity_poly.pdbx_seq_one_letter_code
_entity_poly.pdbx_strand_id
1 'polypeptide(L)'
;MTRLSVRKVYQGIADCRQMFRMFDRHAQRPDRFQDDASALYGGEWFEISQAEHDYMFEILPPLWMRGEMFALREFLTDRITSIFCALNIDGRMRYFHGYCDLLDKGAPERMRDAIVERETRPVRAMTREERLE
;
A
#
# COMPACT_ATOMS: atom_id res chain seq x y z
N MET A 1 -17.91 -12.99 0.85
CA MET A 1 -16.60 -12.37 1.09
C MET A 1 -16.66 -10.93 0.62
N THR A 2 -16.82 -10.00 1.54
CA THR A 2 -16.83 -8.56 1.25
C THR A 2 -15.45 -8.20 0.67
N ARG A 3 -15.38 -7.75 -0.58
CA ARG A 3 -14.14 -7.20 -1.14
C ARG A 3 -13.72 -6.04 -0.22
N LEU A 4 -12.60 -6.17 0.47
CA LEU A 4 -12.04 -5.06 1.25
C LEU A 4 -11.83 -3.89 0.29
N SER A 5 -12.33 -2.71 0.65
CA SER A 5 -12.14 -1.51 -0.14
C SER A 5 -10.67 -1.12 -0.14
N VAL A 6 -10.13 -0.88 -1.33
CA VAL A 6 -8.78 -0.33 -1.49
C VAL A 6 -8.81 1.13 -1.01
N ARG A 7 -8.02 1.49 0.01
CA ARG A 7 -8.09 2.79 0.69
C ARG A 7 -6.72 3.41 0.91
N LYS A 8 -6.58 4.73 0.65
CA LYS A 8 -5.37 5.49 1.00
C LYS A 8 -5.41 5.82 2.49
N VAL A 9 -4.38 5.43 3.23
CA VAL A 9 -4.32 5.58 4.69
C VAL A 9 -3.43 6.74 5.17
N TYR A 10 -2.70 7.37 4.26
CA TYR A 10 -1.90 8.55 4.51
C TYR A 10 -1.94 9.45 3.28
N GLN A 11 -2.38 10.71 3.44
CA GLN A 11 -2.61 11.61 2.30
C GLN A 11 -1.32 12.24 1.72
N GLY A 12 -0.26 12.33 2.53
CA GLY A 12 1.03 12.87 2.12
C GLY A 12 1.95 11.84 1.44
N ILE A 13 3.17 12.28 1.16
CA ILE A 13 4.29 11.42 0.73
C ILE A 13 5.06 11.04 1.99
N ALA A 14 5.12 9.76 2.31
CA ALA A 14 5.76 9.29 3.55
C ALA A 14 7.29 9.31 3.40
N ASP A 15 7.96 10.01 4.32
CA ASP A 15 9.39 9.86 4.56
C ASP A 15 9.68 8.52 5.27
N CYS A 16 10.95 8.16 5.40
CA CYS A 16 11.40 6.93 6.05
C CYS A 16 10.75 6.69 7.44
N ARG A 17 10.71 7.72 8.30
CA ARG A 17 10.11 7.58 9.65
C ARG A 17 8.60 7.37 9.56
N GLN A 18 7.94 8.05 8.64
CA GLN A 18 6.51 7.92 8.40
C GLN A 18 6.17 6.56 7.78
N MET A 19 6.96 6.06 6.83
CA MET A 19 6.79 4.75 6.21
C MET A 19 6.81 3.62 7.24
N PHE A 20 7.83 3.58 8.10
CA PHE A 20 7.89 2.57 9.17
C PHE A 20 6.74 2.70 10.17
N ARG A 21 6.29 3.92 10.49
CA ARG A 21 5.09 4.13 11.31
C ARG A 21 3.83 3.59 10.63
N MET A 22 3.73 3.73 9.31
CA MET A 22 2.60 3.21 8.54
C MET A 22 2.65 1.68 8.46
N PHE A 23 3.83 1.06 8.41
CA PHE A 23 3.96 -0.39 8.53
C PHE A 23 3.45 -0.90 9.89
N ASP A 24 3.73 -0.15 10.96
CA ASP A 24 3.29 -0.48 12.33
C ASP A 24 1.92 0.10 12.70
N ARG A 25 1.11 0.58 11.74
CA ARG A 25 -0.15 1.30 12.00
C ARG A 25 -1.11 0.52 12.91
N HIS A 26 -1.11 -0.82 12.83
CA HIS A 26 -1.96 -1.67 13.66
C HIS A 26 -1.18 -2.44 14.75
N ALA A 27 0.04 -2.03 15.09
CA ALA A 27 0.91 -2.75 16.02
C ALA A 27 0.40 -2.78 17.48
N GLN A 28 -0.42 -1.81 17.88
CA GLN A 28 -0.99 -1.68 19.24
C GLN A 28 -2.37 -2.34 19.41
N ARG A 29 -2.84 -3.12 18.43
CA ARG A 29 -4.16 -3.75 18.52
C ARG A 29 -4.22 -4.82 19.63
N PRO A 30 -5.34 -4.92 20.37
CA PRO A 30 -5.58 -6.08 21.21
C PRO A 30 -5.58 -7.34 20.34
N ASP A 31 -5.12 -8.46 20.90
CA ASP A 31 -5.15 -9.77 20.22
C ASP A 31 -4.33 -9.86 18.92
N ARG A 32 -3.21 -9.12 18.84
CA ARG A 32 -2.27 -9.09 17.70
C ARG A 32 -1.96 -10.46 17.09
N PHE A 33 -1.88 -11.50 17.92
CA PHE A 33 -1.50 -12.87 17.56
C PHE A 33 -2.68 -13.83 17.36
N GLN A 34 -3.92 -13.43 17.65
CA GLN A 34 -5.08 -14.35 17.60
C GLN A 34 -5.95 -14.16 16.35
N ASP A 35 -5.84 -13.02 15.64
CA ASP A 35 -6.65 -12.74 14.46
C ASP A 35 -5.85 -12.58 13.16
N ASP A 36 -6.44 -13.09 12.08
CA ASP A 36 -6.07 -12.79 10.69
C ASP A 36 -6.05 -11.26 10.49
N ALA A 37 -4.84 -10.67 10.48
CA ALA A 37 -4.67 -9.23 10.28
C ALA A 37 -5.08 -8.78 8.87
N SER A 38 -5.42 -9.72 7.99
CA SER A 38 -5.86 -9.45 6.62
C SER A 38 -7.01 -8.46 6.52
N ALA A 39 -7.93 -8.45 7.48
CA ALA A 39 -9.03 -7.47 7.47
C ALA A 39 -8.57 -6.03 7.75
N LEU A 40 -7.49 -5.84 8.52
CA LEU A 40 -6.96 -4.53 8.87
C LEU A 40 -6.08 -3.97 7.78
N TYR A 41 -5.11 -4.75 7.32
CA TYR A 41 -4.14 -4.31 6.32
C TYR A 41 -4.67 -4.42 4.89
N GLY A 42 -5.60 -5.35 4.61
CA GLY A 42 -6.05 -5.65 3.26
C GLY A 42 -6.59 -4.42 2.54
N GLY A 43 -5.94 -4.06 1.43
CA GLY A 43 -6.32 -2.93 0.58
C GLY A 43 -5.82 -1.56 1.06
N GLU A 44 -5.10 -1.47 2.19
CA GLU A 44 -4.46 -0.22 2.60
C GLU A 44 -3.26 0.12 1.70
N TRP A 45 -3.13 1.39 1.34
CA TRP A 45 -1.99 1.89 0.58
C TRP A 45 -1.66 3.34 0.93
N PHE A 46 -0.44 3.77 0.62
CA PHE A 46 0.01 5.16 0.76
C PHE A 46 1.16 5.46 -0.20
N GLU A 47 1.44 6.75 -0.38
CA GLU A 47 2.55 7.22 -1.20
C GLU A 47 3.83 7.34 -0.38
N ILE A 48 4.95 6.95 -0.97
CA ILE A 48 6.30 7.05 -0.42
C ILE A 48 7.18 7.86 -1.37
N SER A 49 8.32 8.35 -0.89
CA SER A 49 9.29 8.97 -1.78
C SER A 49 10.06 7.90 -2.58
N GLN A 50 10.71 8.33 -3.66
CA GLN A 50 11.58 7.46 -4.45
C GLN A 50 12.69 6.83 -3.59
N ALA A 51 13.28 7.59 -2.67
CA ALA A 51 14.39 7.10 -1.84
C ALA A 51 13.97 5.91 -0.98
N GLU A 52 12.76 5.95 -0.41
CA GLU A 52 12.18 4.87 0.38
C GLU A 52 11.81 3.68 -0.49
N HIS A 53 11.28 3.90 -1.70
CA HIS A 53 11.01 2.82 -2.65
C HIS A 53 12.29 2.06 -3.03
N ASP A 54 13.33 2.81 -3.41
CA ASP A 54 14.62 2.26 -3.82
C ASP A 54 15.31 1.57 -2.63
N TYR A 55 15.25 2.17 -1.44
CA TYR A 55 15.73 1.56 -0.19
C TYR A 55 15.05 0.19 0.07
N MET A 56 13.73 0.11 -0.06
CA MET A 56 13.01 -1.15 0.13
C MET A 56 13.36 -2.16 -0.97
N PHE A 57 13.57 -1.72 -2.21
CA PHE A 57 14.02 -2.63 -3.28
C PHE A 57 15.40 -3.24 -3.00
N GLU A 58 16.30 -2.47 -2.39
CA GLU A 58 17.68 -2.90 -2.11
C GLU A 58 17.84 -3.72 -0.83
N ILE A 59 16.90 -3.64 0.12
CA ILE A 59 17.07 -4.25 1.46
C ILE A 59 17.04 -5.78 1.43
N LEU A 60 16.19 -6.39 0.59
CA LEU A 60 16.02 -7.84 0.49
C LEU A 60 15.60 -8.23 -0.93
N PRO A 61 15.99 -9.42 -1.42
CA PRO A 61 15.50 -9.94 -2.71
C PRO A 61 13.95 -9.97 -2.71
N PRO A 62 13.31 -9.43 -3.75
CA PRO A 62 11.86 -9.48 -3.85
C PRO A 62 11.32 -10.91 -3.88
N LEU A 63 10.21 -11.15 -3.18
CA LEU A 63 9.46 -12.40 -3.28
C LEU A 63 8.89 -12.62 -4.69
N TRP A 64 8.53 -11.52 -5.33
CA TRP A 64 7.90 -11.48 -6.64
C TRP A 64 8.14 -10.12 -7.27
N MET A 65 8.29 -10.10 -8.59
CA MET A 65 8.34 -8.88 -9.40
C MET A 65 7.48 -9.05 -10.64
N ARG A 66 6.76 -8.00 -11.02
CA ARG A 66 6.02 -7.92 -12.29
C ARG A 66 5.85 -6.47 -12.70
N GLY A 67 6.41 -6.12 -13.87
CA GLY A 67 6.42 -4.73 -14.34
C GLY A 67 7.10 -3.83 -13.30
N GLU A 68 6.49 -2.68 -13.03
CA GLU A 68 6.97 -1.68 -12.05
C GLU A 68 6.57 -2.01 -10.60
N MET A 69 6.31 -3.28 -10.29
CA MET A 69 5.88 -3.73 -8.95
C MET A 69 6.79 -4.82 -8.42
N PHE A 70 7.05 -4.76 -7.11
CA PHE A 70 7.71 -5.82 -6.38
C PHE A 70 7.06 -6.08 -5.03
N ALA A 71 7.19 -7.32 -4.56
CA ALA A 71 6.68 -7.75 -3.27
C ALA A 71 7.83 -8.02 -2.31
N LEU A 72 7.72 -7.51 -1.09
CA LEU A 72 8.59 -7.90 0.02
C LEU A 72 7.78 -8.63 1.08
N ARG A 73 8.38 -9.66 1.65
CA ARG A 73 7.82 -10.28 2.85
C ARG A 73 8.19 -9.42 4.05
N GLU A 74 7.22 -8.75 4.65
CA GLU A 74 7.39 -8.12 5.96
C GLU A 74 6.36 -8.59 6.97
N PHE A 75 6.89 -8.90 8.16
CA PHE A 75 6.42 -9.07 9.56
C PHE A 75 4.94 -9.20 9.97
N LEU A 76 3.94 -9.11 9.10
CA LEU A 76 2.53 -9.01 9.50
C LEU A 76 1.67 -10.07 8.81
N THR A 77 1.55 -11.21 9.50
CA THR A 77 0.66 -12.35 9.20
C THR A 77 0.95 -13.08 7.87
N ASP A 78 0.69 -14.39 7.84
CA ASP A 78 1.13 -15.29 6.77
C ASP A 78 0.46 -15.01 5.40
N ARG A 79 -0.55 -14.13 5.36
CA ARG A 79 -1.45 -13.93 4.22
C ARG A 79 -1.33 -12.58 3.51
N ILE A 80 -0.99 -11.51 4.21
CA ILE A 80 -0.83 -10.17 3.60
C ILE A 80 0.63 -9.89 3.29
N THR A 81 0.89 -9.36 2.10
CA THR A 81 2.23 -9.03 1.62
C THR A 81 2.34 -7.56 1.28
N SER A 82 3.48 -6.95 1.64
CA SER A 82 3.86 -5.60 1.22
C SER A 82 4.17 -5.59 -0.27
N ILE A 83 3.49 -4.72 -1.01
CA ILE A 83 3.69 -4.46 -2.43
C ILE A 83 4.16 -3.03 -2.59
N PHE A 84 5.19 -2.85 -3.39
CA PHE A 84 5.71 -1.55 -3.79
C PHE A 84 5.50 -1.37 -5.28
N CYS A 85 5.17 -0.16 -5.71
CA CYS A 85 5.01 0.14 -7.12
C CYS A 85 5.46 1.55 -7.51
N ALA A 86 6.04 1.65 -8.70
CA ALA A 86 6.32 2.90 -9.38
C ALA A 86 5.29 3.14 -10.48
N LEU A 87 4.58 4.26 -10.43
CA LEU A 87 3.49 4.59 -11.35
C LEU A 87 3.72 5.95 -12.00
N ASN A 88 3.49 6.02 -13.31
CA ASN A 88 3.43 7.30 -14.02
C ASN A 88 2.01 7.86 -13.91
N ILE A 89 1.85 8.95 -13.18
CA ILE A 89 0.57 9.63 -12.95
C ILE A 89 0.76 11.10 -13.35
N ASP A 90 -0.07 11.59 -14.28
CA ASP A 90 0.01 12.94 -14.83
C ASP A 90 1.42 13.34 -15.32
N GLY A 91 2.13 12.39 -15.93
CA GLY A 91 3.47 12.61 -16.48
C GLY A 91 4.59 12.61 -15.44
N ARG A 92 4.31 12.24 -14.18
CA ARG A 92 5.29 12.16 -13.09
C ARG A 92 5.36 10.74 -12.56
N MET A 93 6.58 10.24 -12.39
CA MET A 93 6.80 9.01 -11.63
C MET A 93 6.55 9.27 -10.16
N ARG A 94 5.69 8.45 -9.56
CA ARG A 94 5.31 8.46 -8.15
C ARG A 94 5.40 7.04 -7.61
N TYR A 95 5.64 6.91 -6.31
CA TYR A 95 5.98 5.64 -5.68
C TYR A 95 5.01 5.34 -4.55
N PHE A 96 4.56 4.09 -4.48
CA PHE A 96 3.53 3.70 -3.53
C PHE A 96 3.89 2.40 -2.85
N HIS A 97 3.34 2.26 -1.65
CA HIS A 97 3.28 1.02 -0.91
C HIS A 97 1.82 0.64 -0.67
N GLY A 98 1.53 -0.65 -0.66
CA GLY A 98 0.26 -1.15 -0.15
C GLY A 98 0.31 -2.62 0.19
N TYR A 99 -0.79 -3.10 0.78
CA TYR A 99 -0.92 -4.44 1.33
C TYR A 99 -1.91 -5.29 0.52
N CYS A 100 -1.42 -6.39 -0.05
CA CYS A 100 -2.21 -7.32 -0.85
C CYS A 100 -2.19 -8.75 -0.28
N ASP A 101 -3.32 -9.44 -0.36
CA ASP A 101 -3.37 -10.91 -0.25
C ASP A 101 -2.92 -11.50 -1.59
N LEU A 102 -1.72 -12.10 -1.63
CA LEU A 102 -1.16 -12.68 -2.86
C LEU A 102 -1.81 -14.01 -3.27
N LEU A 103 -2.67 -14.61 -2.43
CA LEU A 103 -3.52 -15.73 -2.87
C LEU A 103 -4.59 -15.25 -3.87
N ASP A 104 -5.01 -13.98 -3.75
CA ASP A 104 -5.80 -13.31 -4.78
C ASP A 104 -4.86 -12.73 -5.85
N LYS A 105 -4.66 -13.52 -6.92
CA LYS A 105 -3.74 -13.20 -8.02
C LYS A 105 -3.98 -11.86 -8.73
N GLY A 106 -5.14 -11.23 -8.52
CA GLY A 106 -5.45 -9.91 -9.11
C GLY A 106 -5.44 -8.77 -8.09
N ALA A 107 -5.11 -9.03 -6.82
CA ALA A 107 -5.09 -7.99 -5.79
C ALA A 107 -4.06 -6.88 -6.09
N PRO A 108 -2.80 -7.17 -6.49
CA PRO A 108 -1.83 -6.13 -6.82
C PRO A 108 -2.28 -5.24 -7.99
N GLU A 109 -2.79 -5.84 -9.06
CA GLU A 109 -3.25 -5.09 -10.23
C GLU A 109 -4.47 -4.20 -9.89
N ARG A 110 -5.44 -4.71 -9.12
CA ARG A 110 -6.58 -3.89 -8.67
C ARG A 110 -6.17 -2.76 -7.74
N MET A 111 -5.18 -2.99 -6.88
CA MET A 111 -4.63 -1.94 -6.02
C MET A 111 -3.98 -0.85 -6.86
N ARG A 112 -3.13 -1.22 -7.82
CA ARG A 112 -2.54 -0.29 -8.78
C ARG A 112 -3.60 0.54 -9.50
N ASP A 113 -4.62 -0.13 -10.05
CA ASP A 113 -5.66 0.55 -10.83
C ASP A 113 -6.46 1.53 -9.94
N ALA A 114 -6.74 1.17 -8.68
CA ALA A 114 -7.39 2.05 -7.71
C ALA A 114 -6.50 3.25 -7.31
N ILE A 115 -5.18 3.06 -7.19
CA ILE A 115 -4.22 4.15 -6.95
C ILE A 115 -4.24 5.12 -8.12
N VAL A 116 -4.10 4.63 -9.36
CA VAL A 116 -4.12 5.46 -10.57
C VAL A 116 -5.44 6.23 -10.66
N GLU A 117 -6.57 5.54 -10.49
CA GLU A 117 -7.89 6.17 -10.54
C GLU A 117 -8.03 7.28 -9.49
N ARG A 118 -7.60 7.03 -8.25
CA ARG A 118 -7.72 8.01 -7.16
C ARG A 118 -6.77 9.20 -7.33
N GLU A 119 -5.52 8.95 -7.70
CA GLU A 119 -4.47 9.97 -7.74
C GLU A 119 -4.45 10.79 -9.05
N THR A 120 -5.17 10.35 -10.08
CA THR A 120 -5.41 11.14 -11.31
C THR A 120 -6.62 12.07 -11.18
N ARG A 121 -7.50 11.86 -10.18
CA ARG A 121 -8.68 12.71 -10.00
C ARG A 121 -8.27 14.12 -9.58
N PRO A 122 -8.86 15.18 -10.17
CA PRO A 122 -8.65 16.54 -9.68
C PRO A 122 -9.05 16.66 -8.21
N VAL A 123 -8.27 17.36 -7.38
CA VAL A 123 -8.53 17.57 -5.94
C VAL A 123 -9.93 18.13 -5.62
N ARG A 124 -10.63 18.70 -6.62
CA ARG A 124 -12.03 19.18 -6.52
C ARG A 124 -13.10 18.10 -6.70
N ALA A 125 -12.73 16.90 -7.14
CA ALA A 125 -13.62 15.76 -7.35
C ALA A 125 -13.57 14.72 -6.20
N MET A 126 -12.78 14.97 -5.15
CA MET A 126 -12.80 14.16 -3.92
C MET A 126 -14.13 14.34 -3.18
N THR A 127 -14.72 13.25 -2.70
CA THR A 127 -15.97 13.32 -1.94
C THR A 127 -15.74 14.00 -0.60
N ARG A 128 -16.79 14.56 0.01
CA ARG A 128 -16.69 15.25 1.31
C ARG A 128 -16.14 14.34 2.42
N GLU A 129 -16.35 13.03 2.30
CA GLU A 129 -15.85 12.00 3.22
C GLU A 129 -14.32 11.91 3.21
N GLU A 130 -13.69 12.04 2.03
CA GLU A 130 -12.22 11.96 1.89
C GLU A 130 -11.50 13.23 2.37
N ARG A 131 -12.22 14.32 2.65
CA ARG A 131 -11.65 15.59 3.14
C ARG A 131 -11.53 15.68 4.66
N LEU A 132 -12.14 14.76 5.38
CA LEU A 132 -12.30 14.83 6.84
C LEU A 132 -11.54 13.75 7.62
N GLU A 133 -10.79 12.87 6.95
CA GLU A 133 -9.88 11.87 7.55
C GLU A 133 -8.41 12.26 7.38
#